data_AF-V4J0I4-F1
#
_entry.id   AF-V4J0I4-F1
#
_cell.length_a   1.000
_cell.length_b   1.000
_cell.length_c   1.000
_cell.angle_alpha   90.00
_cell.angle_beta   90.00
_cell.angle_gamma   90.00
#
_symmetry.space_group_name_H-M   'P 1'
#
loop_
_entity.id
_entity.type
_entity.pdbx_description
1 polymer ?
#
loop_
_entity_poly.entity_id
_entity_poly.type
_entity_poly.pdbx_seq_one_letter_code
_entity_poly.pdbx_strand_id
1 'polypeptide(L)'
;MTDDVEADLRAQFTEAFSAADYPVTSQMDLVPALPNGPGTRFEAGDTSFTAMEMAAKLGSHQEFPYEDVESLVDDVIAGLKAEDMI
;
A
#
# COMPACT_ATOMS: atom_id res chain seq x y z
N MET A 1 2.65 -16.31 11.81
CA MET A 1 2.41 -16.63 10.38
C MET A 1 1.77 -15.44 9.70
N THR A 2 0.73 -14.81 10.28
CA THR A 2 0.17 -13.56 9.76
C THR A 2 1.13 -12.36 9.91
N ASP A 3 1.90 -12.30 11.00
CA ASP A 3 2.87 -11.22 11.23
C ASP A 3 3.99 -11.18 10.18
N ASP A 4 4.38 -12.33 9.62
CA ASP A 4 5.38 -12.40 8.53
C ASP A 4 4.82 -11.76 7.24
N VAL A 5 3.57 -12.05 6.90
CA VAL A 5 2.88 -11.49 5.72
C VAL A 5 2.80 -9.96 5.81
N GLU A 6 2.41 -9.46 6.98
CA GLU A 6 2.37 -8.03 7.25
C GLU A 6 3.75 -7.38 7.09
N ALA A 7 4.80 -7.98 7.68
CA ALA A 7 6.15 -7.43 7.62
C ALA A 7 6.69 -7.40 6.18
N ASP A 8 6.46 -8.46 5.40
CA ASP A 8 6.84 -8.53 3.98
C ASP A 8 6.11 -7.47 3.14
N LEU A 9 4.80 -7.32 3.33
CA LEU A 9 4.04 -6.29 2.64
C LEU A 9 4.45 -4.88 3.06
N ARG A 10 4.65 -4.65 4.36
CA ARG A 10 5.08 -3.36 4.90
C ARG A 10 6.41 -2.95 4.28
N ALA A 11 7.36 -3.88 4.15
CA ALA A 11 8.64 -3.62 3.49
C ALA A 11 8.45 -3.28 2.00
N GLN A 12 7.68 -4.07 1.26
CA GLN A 12 7.42 -3.82 -0.17
C GLN A 12 6.69 -2.49 -0.41
N PHE A 13 5.67 -2.17 0.38
CA PHE A 13 4.95 -0.90 0.27
C PHE A 13 5.85 0.28 0.64
N THR A 14 6.63 0.16 1.70
CA THR A 14 7.58 1.22 2.09
C THR A 14 8.56 1.48 0.95
N GLU A 15 9.12 0.44 0.35
CA GLU A 15 10.05 0.60 -0.76
C GLU A 15 9.37 1.24 -1.98
N ALA A 16 8.19 0.76 -2.36
CA ALA A 16 7.44 1.26 -3.52
C ALA A 16 6.90 2.68 -3.32
N PHE A 17 6.42 3.02 -2.13
CA PHE A 17 5.88 4.33 -1.81
C PHE A 17 6.93 5.34 -1.35
N SER A 18 8.14 4.90 -0.97
CA SER A 18 9.26 5.82 -0.68
C SER A 18 9.71 6.62 -1.89
N ALA A 19 9.41 6.11 -3.09
CA ALA A 19 9.65 6.80 -4.35
C ALA A 19 8.60 7.88 -4.68
N ALA A 20 7.56 8.03 -3.85
CA ALA A 20 6.52 9.03 -4.05
C ALA A 20 6.94 10.42 -3.56
N ASP A 21 6.42 11.46 -4.20
CA ASP A 21 6.56 12.84 -3.75
C ASP A 21 5.55 13.13 -2.64
N TYR A 22 6.05 13.32 -1.42
CA TYR A 22 5.24 13.70 -0.26
C TYR A 22 5.13 15.24 -0.12
N PRO A 23 3.99 15.77 0.37
CA PRO A 23 2.82 15.04 0.86
C PRO A 23 1.97 14.46 -0.26
N VAL A 24 1.59 13.20 -0.12
CA VAL A 24 0.73 12.50 -1.07
C VAL A 24 -0.69 12.95 -0.80
N THR A 25 -1.33 13.57 -1.78
CA THR A 25 -2.69 14.12 -1.63
C THR A 25 -3.77 13.25 -2.28
N SER A 26 -3.37 12.31 -3.14
CA SER A 26 -4.27 11.37 -3.77
C SER A 26 -3.59 10.04 -4.11
N GLN A 27 -4.37 8.98 -4.28
CA GLN A 27 -3.91 7.69 -4.78
C GLN A 27 -3.20 7.81 -6.14
N MET A 28 -3.61 8.77 -6.98
CA MET A 28 -2.98 9.00 -8.27
C MET A 28 -1.54 9.51 -8.16
N ASP A 29 -1.19 10.17 -7.06
CA ASP A 29 0.20 10.63 -6.81
C ASP A 29 1.14 9.45 -6.51
N LEU A 30 0.59 8.32 -6.05
CA LEU A 30 1.36 7.09 -5.81
C LEU A 30 1.63 6.30 -7.09
N VAL A 31 0.75 6.39 -8.08
CA VAL A 31 0.89 5.65 -9.36
C VAL A 31 2.26 5.87 -10.03
N PRO A 32 2.79 7.08 -10.19
CA PRO A 32 4.11 7.30 -10.80
C PRO A 32 5.28 6.84 -9.92
N ALA A 33 5.10 6.74 -8.59
CA ALA A 33 6.12 6.25 -7.67
C ALA A 33 6.32 4.73 -7.75
N LEU A 34 5.26 4.02 -8.11
CA LEU A 34 5.26 2.57 -8.17
C LEU A 34 6.12 2.05 -9.35
N PRO A 35 6.97 1.03 -9.15
CA PRO A 35 7.94 0.57 -10.16
C PRO A 35 7.29 0.03 -11.45
N ASN A 36 6.08 -0.54 -11.37
CA ASN A 36 5.27 -0.94 -12.53
C ASN A 36 3.97 -0.14 -12.63
N GLY A 37 3.93 1.04 -12.00
CA GLY A 37 2.73 1.86 -11.91
C GLY A 37 1.56 1.10 -11.26
N PRO A 38 0.34 1.21 -11.81
CA PRO A 38 -0.86 0.57 -11.25
C PRO A 38 -0.83 -0.96 -11.38
N GLY A 39 0.06 -1.50 -12.23
CA GLY A 39 0.29 -2.94 -12.38
C GLY A 39 1.30 -3.53 -11.39
N THR A 40 1.82 -2.73 -10.45
CA THR A 40 2.71 -3.23 -9.40
C THR A 40 1.97 -4.26 -8.57
N ARG A 41 2.55 -5.45 -8.42
CA ARG A 41 1.97 -6.57 -7.69
C ARG A 41 2.70 -6.73 -6.36
N PHE A 42 1.92 -6.83 -5.30
CA PHE A 42 2.39 -7.10 -3.96
C PHE A 42 1.98 -8.53 -3.60
N GLU A 43 2.91 -9.30 -3.08
CA GLU A 43 2.72 -10.71 -2.74
C GLU A 43 3.40 -11.00 -1.41
N ALA A 44 2.68 -11.67 -0.52
CA ALA A 44 3.22 -12.11 0.75
C ALA A 44 2.46 -13.35 1.24
N GLY A 45 3.19 -14.44 1.50
CA GLY A 45 2.59 -15.72 1.86
C GLY A 45 1.58 -16.20 0.82
N ASP A 46 0.32 -16.31 1.23
CA ASP A 46 -0.80 -16.77 0.39
C ASP A 46 -1.62 -15.61 -0.23
N THR A 47 -1.33 -14.34 0.12
CA THR A 47 -2.02 -13.18 -0.44
C THR A 47 -1.24 -12.61 -1.62
N SER A 48 -1.98 -12.22 -2.67
CA SER A 48 -1.40 -11.53 -3.82
C SER A 48 -2.41 -10.59 -4.42
N PHE A 49 -2.04 -9.33 -4.62
CA PHE A 49 -2.92 -8.33 -5.22
C PHE A 49 -2.09 -7.23 -5.89
N THR A 50 -2.70 -6.55 -6.84
CA THR A 50 -2.10 -5.39 -7.50
C THR A 50 -2.32 -4.12 -6.70
N ALA A 51 -1.47 -3.13 -6.95
CA ALA A 51 -1.61 -1.78 -6.41
C ALA A 51 -2.98 -1.19 -6.76
N MET A 52 -3.51 -1.48 -7.94
CA MET A 52 -4.84 -1.05 -8.37
C MET A 52 -5.97 -1.73 -7.57
N GLU A 53 -5.91 -3.05 -7.35
CA GLU A 53 -6.91 -3.77 -6.55
C GLU A 53 -6.92 -3.28 -5.09
N MET A 54 -5.72 -3.09 -4.54
CA MET A 54 -5.54 -2.51 -3.22
C MET A 54 -6.08 -1.08 -3.17
N ALA A 55 -5.73 -0.21 -4.12
CA ALA A 55 -6.25 1.16 -4.17
C ALA A 55 -7.77 1.19 -4.32
N ALA A 56 -8.37 0.27 -5.07
CA ALA A 56 -9.82 0.19 -5.22
C ALA A 56 -10.53 -0.23 -3.91
N LYS A 57 -9.96 -1.19 -3.16
CA LYS A 57 -10.51 -1.64 -1.88
C LYS A 57 -10.25 -0.64 -0.75
N LEU A 58 -9.01 -0.20 -0.63
CA LEU A 58 -8.57 0.72 0.43
C LEU A 58 -8.86 2.19 0.11
N GLY A 59 -9.34 2.52 -1.10
CA GLY A 59 -9.61 3.91 -1.48
C GLY A 59 -10.67 4.60 -0.63
N SER A 60 -11.46 3.84 0.14
CA SER A 60 -12.39 4.38 1.16
C SER A 60 -11.79 4.43 2.56
N HIS A 61 -10.70 3.71 2.80
CA HIS A 61 -9.96 3.66 4.06
C HIS A 61 -8.84 4.68 4.14
N GLN A 62 -8.31 5.12 2.99
CA GLN A 62 -7.18 6.04 2.97
C GLN A 62 -7.56 7.49 3.33
N GLU A 63 -6.90 8.02 4.36
CA GLU A 63 -7.06 9.38 4.86
C GLU A 63 -5.97 10.31 4.30
N PHE A 64 -6.12 10.73 3.05
CA PHE A 64 -5.26 11.76 2.47
C PHE A 64 -5.44 13.13 3.17
N PRO A 65 -4.36 13.95 3.27
CA PRO A 65 -3.02 13.72 2.75
C PRO A 65 -2.12 12.94 3.72
N TYR A 66 -1.19 12.15 3.17
CA TYR A 66 -0.13 11.52 3.94
C TYR A 66 1.15 12.34 3.82
N GLU A 67 1.73 12.69 4.96
CA GLU A 67 2.97 13.48 5.04
C GLU A 67 4.21 12.61 4.84
N ASP A 68 4.14 11.33 5.25
CA ASP A 68 5.26 10.40 5.22
C ASP A 68 4.82 9.00 4.75
N VAL A 69 5.78 8.26 4.22
CA VAL A 69 5.58 6.87 3.77
C VAL A 69 5.13 5.95 4.90
N GLU A 70 5.64 6.16 6.12
CA GLU A 70 5.32 5.31 7.26
C GLU A 70 3.82 5.36 7.60
N SER A 71 3.23 6.57 7.63
CA SER A 71 1.81 6.76 7.90
C SER A 71 0.93 6.15 6.81
N LEU A 72 1.32 6.31 5.54
CA LEU A 72 0.60 5.69 4.42
C LEU A 72 0.62 4.17 4.50
N VAL A 73 1.79 3.60 4.74
CA VAL A 73 1.96 2.14 4.80
C VAL A 73 1.22 1.56 5.99
N ASP A 74 1.28 2.20 7.15
CA ASP A 74 0.59 1.75 8.36
C ASP A 74 -0.92 1.68 8.14
N ASP A 75 -1.49 2.71 7.51
CA ASP A 75 -2.92 2.77 7.21
C ASP A 75 -3.34 1.76 6.13
N VAL A 76 -2.50 1.56 5.11
CA VAL A 76 -2.71 0.50 4.10
C VAL A 76 -2.75 -0.88 4.75
N ILE A 77 -1.78 -1.20 5.62
CA ILE A 77 -1.72 -2.48 6.33
C ILE A 77 -2.92 -2.64 7.26
N ALA A 78 -3.30 -1.58 7.99
CA ALA A 78 -4.48 -1.59 8.86
C ALA A 78 -5.77 -1.84 8.06
N GLY A 79 -5.90 -1.22 6.89
CA GLY A 79 -7.02 -1.43 5.98
C GLY A 79 -7.06 -2.85 5.40
N LEU A 80 -5.91 -3.42 5.04
CA LEU A 80 -5.84 -4.81 4.55
C LEU A 80 -6.29 -5.81 5.64
N LYS A 81 -5.91 -5.59 6.90
CA LYS A 81 -6.38 -6.39 8.04
C LYS A 81 -7.88 -6.21 8.27
N ALA A 82 -8.39 -4.99 8.15
CA ALA A 82 -9.82 -4.70 8.33
C ALA A 82 -10.68 -5.37 7.24
N GLU A 83 -10.13 -5.49 6.03
CA GLU A 83 -10.74 -6.14 4.86
C GLU A 83 -10.53 -7.66 4.81
N ASP A 84 -9.89 -8.26 5.82
CA ASP A 84 -9.55 -9.70 5.91
C ASP A 84 -8.71 -10.18 4.70
N MET A 85 -7.84 -9.29 4.16
CA MET A 85 -6.95 -9.60 3.04
C MET A 85 -5.60 -10.20 3.48
N ILE A 86 -5.23 -9.96 4.74
CA ILE A 86 -4.04 -10.50 5.42
C ILE A 86 -4.37 -10.89 6.85
#